data_AF-A0A222SRE3-F1
#
_entry.id   AF-A0A222SRE3-F1
#
_cell.length_a   1.000
_cell.length_b   1.000
_cell.length_c   1.000
_cell.angle_alpha   90.00
_cell.angle_beta   90.00
_cell.angle_gamma   90.00
#
_symmetry.space_group_name_H-M   'P 1'
#
loop_
_entity.id
_entity.type
_entity.pdbx_description
1 polymer ?
#
loop_
_entity_poly.entity_id
_entity_poly.type
_entity_poly.pdbx_seq_one_letter_code
_entity_poly.pdbx_strand_id
1 'polypeptide(L)'
;MHTREDEVFMLIKGTALVWSGEEEHELREGGIVYLPRNVPHAYRITSDRADLLMIATPGGIEGMFRHAGRDLTTPRPDGFEIPTSLLAEASELYGGVILGPPR
;
A
#
# COMPACT_ATOMS: atom_id res chain seq x y z
N MET A 1 6.65 -1.48 5.66
CA MET A 1 7.99 -1.71 5.08
C MET A 1 8.02 -3.09 4.47
N HIS A 2 8.41 -3.21 3.20
CA HIS A 2 8.53 -4.49 2.51
C HIS A 2 9.93 -5.08 2.70
N THR A 3 10.04 -6.40 2.88
CA THR A 3 11.35 -7.10 2.96
C THR A 3 11.70 -7.84 1.67
N ARG A 4 10.72 -8.11 0.78
CA ARG A 4 10.90 -8.97 -0.39
C ARG A 4 10.77 -8.21 -1.71
N GLU A 5 10.02 -7.11 -1.72
CA GLU A 5 9.58 -6.37 -2.89
C GLU A 5 9.95 -4.90 -2.79
N ASP A 6 10.46 -4.35 -3.89
CA ASP A 6 10.46 -2.90 -4.11
C ASP A 6 9.11 -2.51 -4.71
N GLU A 7 8.64 -1.30 -4.45
CA GLU A 7 7.41 -0.77 -5.02
C GLU A 7 7.65 0.50 -5.85
N VAL A 8 6.80 0.70 -6.86
CA VAL A 8 6.69 1.96 -7.61
C VAL A 8 5.23 2.39 -7.55
N PHE A 9 5.01 3.64 -7.17
CA PHE A 9 3.71 4.29 -7.18
C PHE A 9 3.67 5.29 -8.32
N MET A 10 2.65 5.19 -9.17
CA MET A 10 2.33 6.19 -10.19
C MET A 10 0.93 6.74 -9.94
N LEU A 11 0.84 8.04 -9.65
CA LEU A 11 -0.43 8.70 -9.44
C LEU A 11 -1.06 9.04 -10.79
N ILE A 12 -2.14 8.35 -11.14
CA ILE A 12 -2.85 8.54 -12.41
C ILE A 12 -3.79 9.75 -12.29
N LYS A 13 -4.51 9.88 -11.16
CA LYS A 13 -5.42 10.99 -10.86
C LYS A 13 -5.41 11.36 -9.38
N GLY A 14 -5.68 12.63 -9.08
CA GLY A 14 -5.78 13.15 -7.71
C GLY A 14 -4.44 13.62 -7.13
N THR A 15 -4.34 13.63 -5.80
CA THR A 15 -3.12 14.03 -5.05
C THR A 15 -2.85 13.10 -3.87
N ALA A 16 -1.59 12.91 -3.52
CA ALA A 16 -1.16 12.12 -2.37
C ALA A 16 0.12 12.68 -1.73
N LEU A 17 0.28 12.45 -0.43
CA LEU A 17 1.57 12.53 0.25
C LEU A 17 2.13 11.11 0.37
N VAL A 18 3.42 10.97 0.09
CA VAL A 18 4.15 9.70 0.23
C VAL A 18 5.39 9.93 1.05
N TRP A 19 5.59 9.10 2.07
CA TRP A 19 6.79 9.07 2.89
C TRP A 19 7.66 7.89 2.48
N SER A 20 8.96 8.10 2.35
CA SER A 20 9.97 7.07 2.06
C SER A 20 11.22 7.33 2.89
N GLY A 21 11.39 6.55 3.97
CA GLY A 21 12.43 6.81 4.96
C GLY A 21 12.21 8.16 5.64
N GLU A 22 13.14 9.08 5.44
CA GLU A 22 13.08 10.47 5.96
C GLU A 22 12.53 11.47 4.93
N GLU A 23 12.26 11.02 3.71
CA GLU A 23 11.76 11.87 2.63
C GLU A 23 10.24 11.92 2.60
N GLU A 24 9.69 13.10 2.34
CA GLU A 24 8.28 13.33 2.07
C GLU A 24 8.11 13.86 0.64
N HIS A 25 7.17 13.29 -0.11
CA HIS A 25 6.89 13.62 -1.49
C HIS A 25 5.41 13.98 -1.67
N GLU A 26 5.16 15.16 -2.24
CA GLU A 26 3.85 15.51 -2.79
C GLU A 26 3.72 14.94 -4.21
N LEU A 27 2.83 13.96 -4.37
CA LEU A 27 2.48 13.39 -5.67
C LEU A 27 1.21 14.05 -6.21
N ARG A 28 1.28 14.43 -7.48
CA ARG A 28 0.17 14.90 -8.32
C ARG A 28 0.07 14.02 -9.57
N GLU A 29 -0.95 14.21 -10.39
CA GLU A 29 -1.18 13.41 -11.61
C GLU A 29 0.10 13.32 -12.48
N GLY A 30 0.44 12.11 -12.90
CA GLY A 30 1.69 11.78 -13.62
C GLY A 30 2.93 11.63 -12.73
N GLY A 31 2.83 11.91 -11.44
CA GLY A 31 3.90 11.75 -10.47
C GLY A 31 4.23 10.27 -10.22
N ILE A 32 5.51 9.97 -10.12
CA ILE A 32 6.03 8.62 -9.88
C ILE A 32 7.02 8.68 -8.71
N VAL A 33 6.92 7.72 -7.79
CA VAL A 33 7.89 7.54 -6.70
C VAL A 33 8.30 6.08 -6.60
N TYR A 34 9.60 5.87 -6.36
CA TYR A 34 10.18 4.56 -6.09
C TYR A 34 10.31 4.35 -4.59
N LEU A 35 9.86 3.20 -4.11
CA LEU A 35 9.78 2.83 -2.71
C LEU A 35 10.63 1.57 -2.51
N PRO A 36 11.90 1.72 -2.10
CA PRO A 36 12.79 0.58 -1.96
C PRO A 36 12.34 -0.37 -0.84
N ARG A 37 12.58 -1.66 -1.02
CA ARG A 37 12.48 -2.66 0.06
C ARG A 37 13.43 -2.27 1.20
N ASN A 38 13.09 -2.69 2.41
CA ASN A 38 13.78 -2.36 3.67
C ASN A 38 13.85 -0.86 3.99
N VAL A 39 13.13 -0.02 3.25
CA VAL A 39 12.90 1.39 3.59
C VAL A 39 11.43 1.53 4.00
N PRO A 40 11.14 2.01 5.23
CA PRO A 40 9.78 2.30 5.65
C PRO A 40 9.13 3.33 4.73
N HIS A 41 7.91 3.05 4.28
CA HIS A 41 7.13 3.99 3.49
C HIS A 41 5.65 3.87 3.83
N ALA A 42 4.93 4.95 3.56
CA ALA A 42 3.49 5.09 3.75
C ALA A 42 2.94 6.13 2.77
N TYR A 43 1.62 6.17 2.57
CA TYR A 43 0.98 7.21 1.78
C TYR A 43 -0.33 7.67 2.41
N ARG A 44 -0.72 8.90 2.07
CA ARG A 44 -2.02 9.48 2.40
C ARG A 44 -2.59 10.15 1.16
N ILE A 45 -3.77 9.73 0.73
CA ILE A 45 -4.51 10.44 -0.32
C ILE A 45 -4.97 11.79 0.24
N THR A 46 -4.67 12.88 -0.49
CA THR A 46 -4.98 14.25 -0.07
C THR A 46 -6.10 14.89 -0.90
N SER A 47 -6.58 14.21 -1.94
CA SER A 47 -7.81 14.54 -2.68
C SER A 47 -9.00 13.68 -2.23
N ASP A 48 -10.23 14.04 -2.61
CA ASP A 48 -11.42 13.24 -2.31
C ASP A 48 -11.37 11.81 -2.90
N ARG A 49 -10.70 11.67 -4.05
CA ARG A 49 -10.45 10.41 -4.74
C ARG A 49 -9.10 10.47 -5.45
N ALA A 50 -8.43 9.34 -5.56
CA ALA A 50 -7.23 9.18 -6.37
C ALA A 50 -7.27 7.83 -7.11
N ASP A 51 -6.65 7.81 -8.28
CA ASP A 51 -6.34 6.58 -9.01
C ASP A 51 -4.81 6.38 -8.93
N LEU A 52 -4.39 5.30 -8.27
CA LEU A 52 -2.98 4.98 -8.02
C LEU A 52 -2.64 3.64 -8.67
N LEU A 53 -1.59 3.60 -9.48
CA LEU A 53 -1.00 2.35 -9.93
C LEU A 53 0.18 2.00 -9.01
N MET A 54 0.10 0.80 -8.43
CA MET A 54 1.17 0.21 -7.64
C MET A 54 1.80 -0.93 -8.43
N ILE A 55 3.12 -0.92 -8.53
CA ILE A 55 3.92 -1.98 -9.15
C ILE A 55 4.86 -2.51 -8.09
N ALA A 56 4.80 -3.80 -7.79
CA ALA A 56 5.71 -4.45 -6.85
C ALA A 56 6.60 -5.46 -7.58
N THR A 57 7.89 -5.47 -7.27
CA THR A 57 8.85 -6.39 -7.88
C THR A 57 9.93 -6.87 -6.89
N PRO A 58 10.22 -8.17 -6.81
CA PRO A 58 9.48 -9.30 -7.40
C PRO A 58 8.03 -9.38 -6.92
N GLY A 59 7.19 -10.13 -7.64
CA GLY A 59 5.81 -10.39 -7.23
C GLY A 59 5.71 -11.23 -5.95
N GLY A 60 4.50 -11.29 -5.39
CA GLY A 60 4.16 -12.07 -4.19
C GLY A 60 3.28 -11.30 -3.21
N ILE A 61 3.43 -9.97 -3.15
CA ILE A 61 2.65 -9.10 -2.25
C ILE A 61 1.14 -9.18 -2.52
N GLU A 62 0.73 -9.50 -3.75
CA GLU A 62 -0.68 -9.70 -4.10
C GLU A 62 -1.39 -10.74 -3.21
N GLY A 63 -0.64 -11.68 -2.63
CA GLY A 63 -1.16 -12.66 -1.69
C GLY A 63 -1.66 -12.04 -0.39
N MET A 64 -1.05 -10.94 0.08
CA MET A 64 -1.53 -10.19 1.24
C MET A 64 -2.97 -9.70 1.03
N PHE A 65 -3.25 -9.12 -0.15
CA PHE A 65 -4.58 -8.63 -0.50
C PHE A 65 -5.60 -9.75 -0.63
N ARG A 66 -5.20 -10.93 -1.12
CA ARG A 66 -6.09 -12.10 -1.17
C ARG A 66 -6.38 -12.70 0.19
N HIS A 67 -5.41 -12.64 1.12
CA HIS A 67 -5.55 -13.19 2.47
C HIS A 67 -6.44 -12.30 3.36
N ALA A 68 -6.19 -10.99 3.38
CA ALA A 68 -6.94 -10.06 4.23
C ALA A 68 -8.20 -9.50 3.57
N GLY A 69 -8.23 -9.47 2.23
CA GLY A 69 -9.33 -8.89 1.47
C GLY A 69 -10.49 -9.86 1.27
N ARG A 70 -11.34 -9.52 0.30
CA ARG A 70 -12.45 -10.38 -0.14
C ARG A 70 -12.45 -10.48 -1.65
N ASP A 71 -13.07 -11.54 -2.16
CA ASP A 71 -13.43 -11.63 -3.57
C ASP A 71 -14.48 -10.57 -3.90
N LEU A 72 -14.19 -9.72 -4.90
CA LEU A 72 -15.10 -8.68 -5.36
C LEU A 72 -16.20 -9.22 -6.29
N THR A 73 -16.05 -10.43 -6.82
CA THR A 73 -17.05 -11.10 -7.66
C THR A 73 -18.24 -11.64 -6.85
N THR A 74 -18.11 -11.70 -5.52
CA THR A 74 -19.17 -12.09 -4.60
C THR A 74 -19.78 -10.85 -3.92
N PRO A 75 -21.06 -10.94 -3.48
CA PRO A 75 -21.68 -9.87 -2.70
C PRO A 75 -20.83 -9.52 -1.47
N ARG A 76 -20.69 -8.22 -1.20
CA ARG A 76 -20.02 -7.77 0.02
C ARG A 76 -20.84 -8.25 1.22
N PRO A 77 -20.25 -8.98 2.20
CA PRO A 77 -20.97 -9.33 3.42
C PRO A 77 -21.41 -8.09 4.19
N ASP A 78 -22.59 -8.15 4.81
CA ASP A 78 -23.05 -7.09 5.70
C ASP A 78 -22.07 -6.89 6.86
N GLY A 79 -21.74 -5.63 7.15
CA GLY A 79 -20.76 -5.29 8.19
C GLY A 79 -19.33 -5.76 7.90
N PHE A 80 -18.98 -6.05 6.64
CA PHE A 80 -17.61 -6.45 6.30
C PHE A 80 -16.60 -5.37 6.65
N GLU A 81 -15.69 -5.72 7.53
CA GLU A 81 -14.49 -4.98 7.93
C GLU A 81 -13.27 -5.89 7.82
N ILE A 82 -12.09 -5.30 7.62
CA ILE A 82 -10.81 -6.01 7.69
C ILE A 82 -10.22 -5.72 9.08
N PRO A 83 -10.18 -6.70 9.98
CA PRO A 83 -9.58 -6.50 11.30
C PRO A 83 -8.11 -6.10 11.17
N THR A 84 -7.65 -5.18 12.01
CA THR A 84 -6.24 -4.76 12.02
C THR A 84 -5.29 -5.94 12.32
N SER A 85 -5.73 -6.91 13.11
CA SER A 85 -5.00 -8.16 13.36
C SER A 85 -4.83 -9.02 12.10
N LEU A 86 -5.89 -9.15 11.29
CA LEU A 86 -5.85 -9.91 10.03
C LEU A 86 -4.95 -9.21 9.01
N LEU A 87 -5.00 -7.87 8.95
CA LEU A 87 -4.10 -7.10 8.09
C LEU A 87 -2.63 -7.25 8.52
N ALA A 88 -2.36 -7.24 9.83
CA ALA A 88 -1.03 -7.45 10.37
C ALA A 88 -0.49 -8.85 10.06
N GLU A 89 -1.32 -9.88 10.28
CA GLU A 89 -1.00 -11.28 9.93
C GLU A 89 -0.69 -11.41 8.43
N ALA A 90 -1.55 -10.88 7.55
CA ALA A 90 -1.35 -10.92 6.11
C ALA A 90 -0.05 -10.19 5.71
N SER A 91 0.21 -9.01 6.29
CA SER A 91 1.45 -8.28 6.06
C SER A 91 2.65 -9.16 6.39
N GLU A 92 2.69 -9.76 7.58
CA GLU A 92 3.81 -10.59 8.04
C GLU A 92 4.05 -11.82 7.14
N LEU A 93 2.99 -12.57 6.82
CA LEU A 93 3.06 -13.76 5.95
C LEU A 93 3.72 -13.45 4.59
N TYR A 94 3.45 -12.26 4.06
CA TYR A 94 3.94 -11.82 2.76
C TYR A 94 5.18 -10.92 2.82
N GLY A 95 5.82 -10.79 4.01
CA GLY A 95 7.12 -10.12 4.15
C GLY A 95 7.05 -8.62 4.46
N GLY A 96 5.88 -8.11 4.84
CA GLY A 96 5.67 -6.74 5.31
C GLY A 96 5.82 -6.60 6.82
N VAL A 97 6.49 -5.54 7.25
CA VAL A 97 6.62 -5.11 8.66
C VAL A 97 5.85 -3.81 8.86
N ILE A 98 4.91 -3.81 9.79
CA ILE A 98 4.11 -2.63 10.17
C ILE A 98 4.83 -1.87 11.29
N LEU A 99 5.13 -0.60 11.05
CA LEU A 99 5.98 0.23 11.93
C LEU A 99 5.24 1.37 12.64
N GLY A 100 3.93 1.48 12.43
CA GLY A 100 3.14 2.63 12.89
C GLY A 100 3.17 3.80 11.89
N PRO A 101 2.68 4.99 12.30
CA PRO A 101 2.62 6.15 11.40
C PRO A 101 4.01 6.63 10.98
N PRO A 102 4.14 7.24 9.78
CA PRO A 102 5.37 7.94 9.39
C PRO A 102 5.68 9.05 10.40
N ARG A 103 6.98 9.30 10.61
CA ARG A 103 7.47 10.35 11.51
C ARG A 103 7.44 11.72 10.84
#